data_AF-A0AAW0L511-F1
#
_entry.id   AF-A0AAW0L511-F1
#
_cell.length_a   1.000
_cell.length_b   1.000
_cell.length_c   1.000
_cell.angle_alpha   90.00
_cell.angle_beta   90.00
_cell.angle_gamma   90.00
#
_symmetry.space_group_name_H-M   'P 1'
#
loop_
_entity.id
_entity.type
_entity.pdbx_description
1 polymer ?
#
loop_
_entity_poly.entity_id
_entity_poly.type
_entity_poly.pdbx_seq_one_letter_code
_entity_poly.pdbx_strand_id
1 'polypeptide(L)'
;MACIHSFMTFMFVALLTNSGQLAYGNGSSYVQEACKVTRYPDMCVHSLASFSNTAKRSPSKWARAGVSVTIGEVKEVAQNLKKLKKYRLMKGKNRIALSDCIECIQDALDELHKSLDVLRRLSKSTFNEQMSDMKEGTE
;
A
#
# COMPACT_ATOMS: atom_id res chain seq x y z
N MET A 1 15.52 -11.59 9.74
CA MET A 1 14.75 -12.86 9.87
C MET A 1 13.66 -12.79 10.95
N ALA A 2 13.88 -12.12 12.10
CA ALA A 2 12.84 -11.92 13.13
C ALA A 2 11.67 -11.03 12.67
N CYS A 3 11.91 -10.05 11.78
CA CYS A 3 10.88 -9.14 11.30
C CYS A 3 9.79 -9.83 10.46
N ILE A 4 10.16 -10.81 9.62
CA ILE A 4 9.21 -11.53 8.75
C ILE A 4 8.21 -12.34 9.58
N HIS A 5 8.69 -12.98 10.65
CA HIS A 5 7.86 -13.82 11.52
C HIS A 5 6.90 -12.97 12.39
N SER A 6 7.35 -11.80 12.83
CA SER A 6 6.52 -10.81 13.52
C SER A 6 5.46 -10.20 12.58
N PHE A 7 5.80 -9.95 11.31
CA PHE A 7 4.89 -9.39 10.32
C PHE A 7 3.76 -10.35 9.92
N MET A 8 4.08 -11.65 9.76
CA MET A 8 3.12 -12.72 9.43
C MET A 8 2.07 -12.92 10.53
N THR A 9 2.50 -12.85 11.80
CA THR A 9 1.60 -13.02 12.95
C THR A 9 0.68 -11.81 13.16
N PHE A 10 1.15 -10.59 12.84
CA PHE A 10 0.36 -9.37 12.99
C PHE A 10 -0.68 -9.16 11.89
N MET A 11 -0.36 -9.52 10.64
CA MET A 11 -1.31 -9.50 9.51
C MET A 11 -2.53 -10.40 9.74
N PHE A 12 -2.32 -11.55 10.39
CA PHE A 12 -3.38 -12.52 10.68
C PHE A 12 -4.42 -11.99 11.68
N VAL A 13 -4.01 -11.10 12.60
CA VAL A 13 -4.90 -10.51 13.61
C VAL A 13 -5.75 -9.38 13.03
N ALA A 14 -5.22 -8.62 12.06
CA ALA A 14 -5.94 -7.52 11.41
C ALA A 14 -7.08 -7.99 10.47
N LEU A 15 -7.04 -9.24 10.01
CA LEU A 15 -8.07 -9.86 9.15
C LEU A 15 -9.39 -10.15 9.89
N LEU A 16 -9.40 -10.15 11.23
CA LEU A 16 -10.57 -10.50 12.04
C LEU A 16 -11.47 -9.30 12.37
N THR A 17 -11.06 -8.07 12.02
CA THR A 17 -11.81 -6.85 12.32
C THR A 17 -11.98 -5.99 11.07
N ASN A 18 -12.91 -6.35 10.19
CA ASN A 18 -13.56 -5.31 9.38
C ASN A 18 -14.99 -5.67 9.02
N SER A 19 -15.92 -4.81 9.45
CA SER A 19 -17.28 -4.71 8.95
C SER A 19 -17.42 -3.30 8.40
N GLY A 20 -17.40 -3.16 7.07
CA GLY A 20 -17.59 -1.90 6.38
C GLY A 20 -18.60 -2.08 5.26
N GLN A 21 -19.72 -1.37 5.35
CA GLN A 21 -20.81 -1.39 4.38
C GLN A 21 -20.41 -0.67 3.08
N LEU A 22 -20.90 -1.20 1.96
CA LEU A 22 -20.68 -0.71 0.60
C LEU A 22 -21.72 0.35 0.23
N ALA A 23 -21.26 1.47 -0.35
CA ALA A 23 -22.10 2.39 -1.09
C ALA A 23 -21.50 2.65 -2.47
N TYR A 24 -22.13 2.04 -3.49
CA TYR A 24 -21.71 2.03 -4.88
C TYR A 24 -22.14 3.31 -5.62
N GLY A 25 -21.16 4.10 -6.09
CA GLY A 25 -21.38 5.29 -6.92
C GLY A 25 -21.15 5.02 -8.40
N ASN A 26 -22.24 4.99 -9.18
CA ASN A 26 -22.29 4.68 -10.61
C ASN A 26 -21.72 5.82 -11.49
N GLY A 27 -20.66 5.56 -12.28
CA GLY A 27 -20.14 6.49 -13.30
C GLY A 27 -18.69 6.21 -13.73
N SER A 28 -18.49 5.43 -14.81
CA SER A 28 -17.22 4.81 -15.20
C SER A 28 -16.10 5.81 -15.56
N SER A 29 -15.37 6.27 -14.55
CA SER A 29 -14.10 6.96 -14.68
C SER A 29 -12.94 5.96 -14.74
N TYR A 30 -11.79 6.34 -15.33
CA TYR A 30 -10.63 5.43 -15.45
C TYR A 30 -10.21 4.81 -14.11
N VAL A 31 -10.38 5.54 -13.00
CA VAL A 31 -10.10 5.05 -11.64
C VAL A 31 -11.06 3.92 -11.22
N GLN A 32 -12.35 3.97 -11.57
CA GLN A 32 -13.29 2.90 -11.22
C GLN A 32 -12.89 1.59 -11.89
N GLU A 33 -12.53 1.65 -13.17
CA GLU A 33 -12.07 0.48 -13.92
C GLU A 33 -10.75 -0.08 -13.37
N ALA A 34 -9.82 0.78 -12.97
CA ALA A 34 -8.57 0.34 -12.34
C ALA A 34 -8.78 -0.28 -10.94
N CYS A 35 -9.71 0.27 -10.17
CA CYS A 35 -9.94 -0.15 -8.78
C CYS A 35 -10.84 -1.36 -8.63
N LYS A 36 -11.62 -1.75 -9.65
CA LYS A 36 -12.56 -2.89 -9.57
C LYS A 36 -11.90 -4.23 -9.27
N VAL A 37 -10.63 -4.38 -9.61
CA VAL A 37 -9.83 -5.61 -9.40
C VAL A 37 -9.09 -5.61 -8.06
N THR A 38 -9.29 -4.58 -7.23
CA THR A 38 -8.65 -4.49 -5.92
C THR A 38 -9.57 -5.04 -4.83
N ARG A 39 -8.98 -5.53 -3.74
CA ARG A 39 -9.73 -6.04 -2.58
C ARG A 39 -10.61 -4.99 -1.91
N TYR A 40 -10.20 -3.72 -1.98
CA TYR A 40 -10.91 -2.58 -1.37
C TYR A 40 -11.18 -1.50 -2.43
N PRO A 41 -12.18 -1.69 -3.31
CA PRO A 41 -12.45 -0.79 -4.43
C PRO A 41 -12.72 0.65 -4.00
N ASP A 42 -13.50 0.86 -2.95
CA ASP A 42 -13.86 2.21 -2.49
C ASP A 42 -12.63 2.97 -1.94
N MET A 43 -11.80 2.29 -1.16
CA MET A 43 -10.54 2.86 -0.66
C MET A 43 -9.59 3.16 -1.83
N CYS A 44 -9.50 2.26 -2.82
CA CYS A 44 -8.70 2.50 -4.02
C CYS A 44 -9.18 3.74 -4.78
N VAL A 45 -10.49 3.88 -5.02
CA VAL A 45 -11.06 5.03 -5.72
C VAL A 45 -10.77 6.31 -4.96
N HIS A 46 -10.99 6.33 -3.65
CA HIS A 46 -10.70 7.49 -2.80
C HIS A 46 -9.21 7.90 -2.90
N SER A 47 -8.30 6.93 -2.78
CA SER A 47 -6.86 7.18 -2.80
C SER A 47 -6.32 7.59 -4.17
N LEU A 48 -6.95 7.15 -5.26
CA LEU A 48 -6.38 7.26 -6.61
C LEU A 48 -7.18 8.15 -7.59
N ALA A 49 -8.30 8.74 -7.16
CA ALA A 49 -9.17 9.56 -8.03
C ALA A 49 -8.41 10.69 -8.74
N SER A 50 -7.49 11.37 -8.05
CA SER A 50 -6.68 12.47 -8.60
C SER A 50 -5.78 12.04 -9.78
N PHE A 51 -5.47 10.74 -9.89
CA PHE A 51 -4.64 10.19 -10.96
C PHE A 51 -5.43 9.74 -12.18
N SER A 52 -6.77 9.71 -12.11
CA SER A 52 -7.66 9.18 -13.17
C SER A 52 -7.34 9.71 -14.57
N ASN A 53 -7.17 11.03 -14.71
CA ASN A 53 -6.87 11.67 -16.00
C ASN A 53 -5.42 11.50 -16.47
N THR A 54 -4.48 11.35 -15.54
CA THR A 54 -3.05 11.17 -15.85
C THR A 54 -2.75 9.73 -16.24
N ALA A 55 -3.33 8.77 -15.52
CA ALA A 55 -3.14 7.34 -15.69
C ALA A 55 -3.95 6.77 -16.85
N LYS A 56 -5.20 7.21 -17.03
CA LYS A 56 -6.12 6.71 -18.06
C LYS A 56 -6.14 5.17 -18.09
N ARG A 57 -5.90 4.58 -19.27
CA ARG A 57 -5.82 3.12 -19.48
C ARG A 57 -4.40 2.56 -19.36
N SER A 58 -3.48 3.22 -18.65
CA SER A 58 -2.09 2.75 -18.52
C SER A 58 -1.86 2.03 -17.19
N PRO A 59 -1.72 0.69 -17.19
CA PRO A 59 -1.46 -0.08 -15.96
C PRO A 59 -0.18 0.37 -15.26
N SER A 60 0.89 0.67 -16.01
CA SER A 60 2.15 1.13 -15.42
C SER A 60 2.03 2.50 -14.74
N LYS A 61 1.16 3.39 -15.23
CA LYS A 61 0.87 4.65 -14.54
C LYS A 61 0.05 4.42 -13.26
N TRP A 62 -0.91 3.50 -13.27
CA TRP A 62 -1.64 3.12 -12.06
C TRP A 62 -0.73 2.48 -11.00
N ALA A 63 0.17 1.60 -11.39
CA ALA A 63 1.15 1.01 -10.48
C ALA A 63 2.04 2.08 -9.83
N ARG A 64 2.59 3.01 -10.63
CA ARG A 64 3.38 4.14 -10.11
C ARG A 64 2.58 5.04 -9.17
N ALA A 65 1.33 5.34 -9.51
CA ALA A 65 0.44 6.15 -8.67
C ALA A 65 0.16 5.46 -7.33
N GLY A 66 -0.19 4.18 -7.36
CA GLY A 66 -0.42 3.35 -6.17
C GLY A 66 0.78 3.37 -5.22
N VAL A 67 1.98 3.05 -5.74
CA VAL A 67 3.21 3.09 -4.91
C VAL A 67 3.50 4.50 -4.39
N SER A 68 3.29 5.54 -5.19
CA SER A 68 3.53 6.93 -4.75
C SER A 68 2.59 7.36 -3.62
N VAL A 69 1.31 7.00 -3.70
CA VAL A 69 0.34 7.26 -2.62
C VAL A 69 0.73 6.49 -1.36
N THR A 70 1.05 5.20 -1.49
CA THR A 70 1.49 4.39 -0.35
C THR A 70 2.72 4.98 0.35
N ILE A 71 3.71 5.50 -0.38
CA ILE A 71 4.87 6.18 0.22
C ILE A 71 4.43 7.38 1.07
N GLY A 72 3.47 8.18 0.59
CA GLY A 72 2.91 9.31 1.33
C GLY A 72 2.28 8.87 2.65
N GLU A 73 1.37 7.90 2.59
CA GLU A 73 0.67 7.34 3.76
C GLU A 73 1.65 6.73 4.78
N VAL A 74 2.56 5.89 4.32
CA VAL A 74 3.54 5.22 5.19
C VAL A 74 4.48 6.23 5.85
N LYS A 75 4.84 7.32 5.15
CA LYS A 75 5.64 8.41 5.72
C LYS A 75 4.89 9.14 6.83
N GLU A 76 3.60 9.39 6.65
CA GLU A 76 2.75 9.99 7.69
C GLU A 76 2.65 9.07 8.92
N VAL A 77 2.40 7.78 8.70
CA VAL A 77 2.38 6.76 9.76
C VAL A 77 3.72 6.75 10.51
N ALA A 78 4.85 6.75 9.81
CA ALA A 78 6.17 6.80 10.43
C ALA A 78 6.36 8.03 11.34
N GLN A 79 5.89 9.20 10.90
CA GLN A 79 5.94 10.42 11.69
C GLN A 79 5.05 10.34 12.94
N ASN A 80 3.85 9.79 12.80
CA ASN A 80 2.90 9.60 13.90
C ASN A 80 3.43 8.62 14.94
N LEU A 81 4.03 7.50 14.53
CA LEU A 81 4.68 6.55 15.43
C LEU A 81 5.89 7.17 16.15
N LYS A 82 6.70 7.99 15.45
CA LYS A 82 7.82 8.73 16.08
C LYS A 82 7.32 9.74 17.12
N LYS A 83 6.24 10.46 16.84
CA LYS A 83 5.57 11.36 17.81
C LYS A 83 5.08 10.56 19.02
N LEU A 84 4.38 9.43 18.78
CA LEU A 84 3.89 8.55 19.83
C LEU A 84 5.02 8.05 20.75
N LYS A 85 6.16 7.65 20.16
CA LYS A 85 7.35 7.22 20.91
C LYS A 85 7.93 8.35 21.78
N LYS A 86 7.87 9.61 21.31
CA LYS A 86 8.38 10.79 22.04
C LYS A 86 7.55 11.12 23.27
N TYR A 87 6.23 10.94 23.23
CA TYR A 87 5.35 11.24 24.36
C TYR A 87 5.59 10.35 25.60
N ARG A 88 6.44 9.31 25.51
CA ARG A 88 6.78 8.38 26.60
C ARG A 88 5.54 7.78 27.31
N LEU A 89 4.39 7.77 26.64
CA LEU A 89 3.12 7.20 27.12
C LEU A 89 3.26 5.68 27.32
N MET A 90 4.12 5.03 26.54
CA MET A 90 4.38 3.59 26.60
C MET A 90 5.64 3.26 27.41
N LYS A 91 5.53 2.23 28.26
CA LYS A 91 6.64 1.69 29.09
C LYS A 91 6.93 0.23 28.76
N GLY A 92 8.13 -0.23 29.12
CA GLY A 92 8.54 -1.64 29.02
C GLY A 92 8.40 -2.19 27.60
N LYS A 93 7.81 -3.39 27.49
CA LYS A 93 7.67 -4.15 26.24
C LYS A 93 6.96 -3.37 25.12
N ASN A 94 5.97 -2.53 25.45
CA ASN A 94 5.23 -1.74 24.46
C ASN A 94 6.11 -0.70 23.77
N ARG A 95 7.10 -0.15 24.49
CA ARG A 95 8.05 0.81 23.91
C ARG A 95 9.04 0.13 22.96
N ILE A 96 9.41 -1.12 23.26
CA ILE A 96 10.28 -1.94 22.41
C ILE A 96 9.53 -2.29 21.13
N ALA A 97 8.32 -2.84 21.25
CA ALA A 97 7.47 -3.16 20.10
C ALA A 97 7.20 -1.92 19.20
N LEU A 98 6.99 -0.74 19.79
CA LEU A 98 6.85 0.50 19.02
C LEU A 98 8.15 0.87 18.28
N SER A 99 9.32 0.59 18.86
CA SER A 99 10.60 0.80 18.19
C SER A 99 10.75 -0.12 16.98
N ASP A 100 10.44 -1.40 17.15
CA ASP A 100 10.53 -2.41 16.08
C ASP A 100 9.53 -2.09 14.96
N CYS A 101 8.33 -1.62 15.31
CA CYS A 101 7.34 -1.15 14.35
C CYS A 101 7.87 0.05 13.54
N ILE A 102 8.50 1.03 14.19
CA ILE A 102 9.09 2.18 13.49
C ILE A 102 10.19 1.74 12.52
N GLU A 103 11.08 0.84 12.95
CA GLU A 103 12.15 0.29 12.09
C GLU A 103 11.57 -0.43 10.87
N CYS A 104 10.60 -1.32 11.08
CA CYS A 104 9.93 -2.05 10.00
C CYS A 104 9.22 -1.12 9.01
N ILE A 105 8.59 -0.05 9.50
CA ILE A 105 7.96 0.97 8.63
C ILE A 105 9.02 1.76 7.84
N GLN A 106 10.20 2.00 8.40
CA GLN A 106 11.30 2.66 7.69
C GLN A 106 11.86 1.75 6.59
N ASP A 107 12.06 0.46 6.88
CA ASP A 107 12.48 -0.53 5.87
C ASP A 107 11.44 -0.62 4.74
N ALA A 108 10.15 -0.62 5.07
CA ALA A 108 9.08 -0.62 4.08
C ALA A 108 9.10 0.63 3.20
N LEU A 109 9.42 1.81 3.76
CA LEU A 109 9.60 3.03 2.96
C LEU A 109 10.76 2.89 1.98
N ASP A 110 11.89 2.31 2.39
CA ASP A 110 13.03 2.13 1.51
C ASP A 110 12.71 1.16 0.36
N GLU A 111 12.02 0.05 0.65
CA GLU A 111 11.56 -0.90 -0.37
C GLU A 111 10.50 -0.31 -1.31
N LEU A 112 9.62 0.55 -0.81
CA LEU A 112 8.65 1.27 -1.65
C LEU A 112 9.36 2.24 -2.61
N HIS A 113 10.40 2.95 -2.15
CA HIS A 113 11.19 3.83 -3.03
C HIS A 113 11.93 3.03 -4.10
N LYS A 114 12.53 1.89 -3.75
CA LYS A 114 13.16 0.98 -4.72
C LYS A 114 12.14 0.47 -5.74
N SER A 115 10.97 0.05 -5.28
CA SER A 115 9.87 -0.40 -6.14
C SER A 115 9.44 0.69 -7.12
N LEU A 116 9.32 1.93 -6.65
CA LEU A 116 8.96 3.07 -7.50
C LEU A 116 10.04 3.39 -8.54
N ASP A 117 11.33 3.27 -8.19
CA ASP A 117 12.44 3.45 -9.13
C ASP A 117 12.40 2.38 -10.23
N VAL A 118 12.17 1.11 -9.88
CA VAL A 118 11.96 0.02 -10.84
C VAL A 118 10.80 0.35 -11.78
N LEU A 119 9.62 0.71 -11.23
CA LEU A 119 8.43 1.04 -12.02
C LEU A 119 8.61 2.26 -12.94
N ARG A 120 9.54 3.17 -12.63
CA ARG A 120 9.88 4.33 -13.48
C ARG A 120 10.79 3.95 -14.65
N ARG A 121 11.63 2.94 -14.47
CA ARG A 121 12.60 2.47 -15.49
C ARG A 121 12.01 1.43 -16.43
N LEU A 122 10.96 0.71 -16.00
CA LEU A 122 10.32 -0.31 -16.82
C LEU A 122 9.67 0.30 -18.08
N SER A 123 10.03 -0.28 -19.24
CA SER A 123 9.34 -0.01 -20.49
C SER A 123 7.90 -0.52 -20.44
N LYS A 124 7.03 -0.04 -21.35
CA LYS A 124 5.63 -0.49 -21.40
C LYS A 124 5.53 -2.00 -21.69
N SER A 125 6.36 -2.55 -22.58
CA SER A 125 6.33 -3.98 -22.94
C SER A 125 6.76 -4.84 -21.76
N THR A 126 7.93 -4.54 -21.19
CA THR A 126 8.48 -5.27 -20.03
C THR A 126 7.54 -5.22 -18.83
N PHE A 127 6.89 -4.08 -18.58
CA PHE A 127 5.88 -3.99 -17.52
C PHE A 127 4.71 -4.96 -17.74
N ASN A 128 4.20 -5.06 -18.97
CA ASN A 128 3.07 -5.93 -19.26
C ASN A 128 3.44 -7.41 -19.14
N GLU A 129 4.65 -7.78 -19.60
CA GLU A 129 5.21 -9.13 -19.46
C GLU A 129 5.35 -9.54 -17.98
N GLN A 130 5.95 -8.70 -17.14
CA GLN A 130 6.10 -9.00 -15.71
C GLN A 130 4.76 -9.05 -14.97
N MET A 131 3.74 -8.33 -15.45
CA MET A 131 2.42 -8.29 -14.83
C MET A 131 1.51 -9.45 -15.28
N SER A 132 1.76 -10.07 -16.45
CA SER A 132 0.98 -11.25 -16.88
C SER A 132 1.19 -12.45 -15.96
N ASP A 133 2.38 -12.60 -15.40
CA ASP A 133 2.74 -13.73 -14.53
C ASP A 133 1.99 -13.70 -13.19
N MET A 134 1.44 -12.54 -12.80
CA MET A 134 0.64 -12.40 -11.57
C MET A 134 -0.82 -12.87 -11.74
N LYS A 135 -1.28 -13.16 -12.97
CA LYS A 135 -2.68 -13.57 -13.23
C LYS A 135 -2.93 -15.06 -13.05
N GLU A 136 -1.91 -15.86 -12.75
CA GLU A 136 -2.00 -17.32 -12.70
C GLU A 136 -2.41 -17.88 -11.32
N GLY A 137 -2.71 -17.02 -10.34
CA GLY A 137 -3.11 -17.41 -8.98
C GLY A 137 -4.62 -17.36 -8.69
N THR A 138 -5.47 -17.60 -9.69
CA THR A 138 -6.93 -17.58 -9.52
C THR A 138 -7.54 -18.95 -9.87
N GLU A 139 -7.33 -19.92 -8.99
CA GLU A 139 -8.21 -21.09 -8.82
C GLU A 139 -8.62 -21.18 -7.35
#